data_AF-A0A212EKV3-F1
#
_entry.id   AF-A0A212EKV3-F1
#
_cell.length_a   1.000
_cell.length_b   1.000
_cell.length_c   1.000
_cell.angle_alpha   90.00
_cell.angle_beta   90.00
_cell.angle_gamma   90.00
#
_symmetry.space_group_name_H-M   'P 1'
#
loop_
_entity.id
_entity.type
_entity.pdbx_description
1 polymer ?
#
loop_
_entity_poly.entity_id
_entity_poly.type
_entity_poly.pdbx_seq_one_letter_code
_entity_poly.pdbx_strand_id
1 'polypeptide(L)'
;MGEQTFNIDDNNLEHHIITLFDKLECLRRDANQSDNMLAGRVPARLEVRTLSLWKAVVAECAASFLYVFIVCGAAGGAGVGASASAVLLANALASGCAIATLTLCFAHISGAHINPCVSVALCVRRRVSPLRTALYIAAQCGGAIAGAAAIYG
;
A
#
# COMPACT_ATOMS: atom_id res chain seq x y z
N MET A 1 -22.64 66.24 -0.14
CA MET A 1 -22.24 65.35 -1.24
C MET A 1 -21.70 64.09 -0.58
N GLY A 2 -22.51 63.03 -0.49
CA GLY A 2 -22.14 61.81 0.22
C GLY A 2 -21.20 60.94 -0.62
N GLU A 3 -20.04 60.60 -0.08
CA GLU A 3 -19.18 59.56 -0.59
C GLU A 3 -19.86 58.21 -0.32
N GLN A 4 -20.45 57.61 -1.37
CA GLN A 4 -20.85 56.21 -1.32
C GLN A 4 -19.58 55.37 -1.47
N THR A 5 -18.86 55.19 -0.37
CA THR A 5 -17.93 54.07 -0.24
C THR A 5 -18.74 52.80 -0.44
N PHE A 6 -18.51 52.14 -1.58
CA PHE A 6 -19.03 50.82 -1.87
C PHE A 6 -18.36 49.84 -0.91
N ASN A 7 -18.92 49.79 0.31
CA ASN A 7 -18.53 48.93 1.40
C ASN A 7 -19.00 47.52 1.06
N ILE A 8 -18.24 46.83 0.20
CA ILE A 8 -18.31 45.38 0.11
C ILE A 8 -17.98 44.86 1.51
N ASP A 9 -18.95 44.21 2.14
CA ASP A 9 -18.78 43.56 3.44
C ASP A 9 -17.62 42.55 3.31
N ASP A 10 -16.46 42.84 3.92
CA ASP A 10 -15.22 42.04 3.80
C ASP A 10 -15.46 40.55 4.11
N ASN A 11 -16.45 40.26 4.98
CA ASN A 11 -16.87 38.89 5.32
C ASN A 11 -17.34 38.07 4.11
N ASN A 12 -17.95 38.71 3.10
CA ASN A 12 -18.49 38.03 1.93
C ASN A 12 -17.39 37.72 0.90
N LEU A 13 -16.38 38.59 0.80
CA LEU A 13 -15.24 38.41 -0.09
C LEU A 13 -14.35 37.27 0.39
N GLU A 14 -14.03 37.23 1.68
CA GLU A 14 -13.24 36.15 2.27
C GLU A 14 -13.95 34.80 2.15
N HIS A 15 -15.27 34.75 2.41
CA HIS A 15 -16.06 33.55 2.20
C HIS A 15 -16.07 33.08 0.73
N HIS A 16 -16.12 34.00 -0.23
CA HIS A 16 -16.09 33.66 -1.65
C HIS A 16 -14.72 33.12 -2.07
N ILE A 17 -13.62 33.71 -1.59
CA ILE A 17 -12.26 33.23 -1.85
C ILE A 17 -12.05 31.83 -1.29
N ILE A 18 -12.47 31.57 -0.05
CA ILE A 18 -12.37 30.26 0.58
C ILE A 18 -13.21 29.23 -0.18
N THR A 19 -14.43 29.60 -0.60
CA THR A 19 -15.31 28.71 -1.37
C THR A 19 -14.71 28.37 -2.73
N LEU A 20 -14.05 29.31 -3.41
CA LEU A 20 -13.37 29.05 -4.66
C LEU A 20 -12.13 28.18 -4.46
N PHE A 21 -11.36 28.38 -3.40
CA PHE A 21 -10.23 27.52 -3.07
C PHE A 21 -10.69 26.08 -2.78
N ASP A 22 -11.74 25.89 -1.98
CA ASP A 22 -12.31 24.58 -1.70
C ASP A 22 -12.86 23.91 -2.97
N LYS A 23 -13.52 24.68 -3.85
CA LYS A 23 -13.93 24.22 -5.18
C LYS A 23 -12.75 23.84 -6.06
N LEU A 24 -11.68 24.62 -6.07
CA LEU A 24 -10.47 24.33 -6.85
C LEU A 24 -9.74 23.10 -6.31
N GLU A 25 -9.70 22.93 -4.98
CA GLU A 25 -9.16 21.72 -4.35
C GLU A 25 -10.02 20.49 -4.65
N CYS A 26 -11.34 20.62 -4.60
CA CYS A 26 -12.26 19.57 -5.03
C CYS A 26 -12.01 19.19 -6.50
N LEU A 27 -11.95 20.18 -7.40
CA LEU A 27 -11.73 19.93 -8.82
C LEU A 27 -10.35 19.33 -9.11
N ARG A 28 -9.31 19.77 -8.38
CA ARG A 28 -7.97 19.17 -8.47
C ARG A 28 -7.99 17.71 -8.01
N ARG A 29 -8.77 17.40 -6.98
CA ARG A 29 -8.93 16.05 -6.44
C ARG A 29 -9.69 15.15 -7.43
N ASP A 30 -10.71 15.69 -8.09
CA ASP A 30 -11.48 15.01 -9.14
C ASP A 30 -10.68 14.79 -10.42
N ALA A 31 -9.81 15.74 -10.80
CA ALA A 31 -8.89 15.58 -11.93
C ALA A 31 -7.90 14.43 -11.67
N ASN A 32 -7.31 14.38 -10.47
CA ASN A 32 -6.38 13.31 -10.09
C ASN A 32 -7.09 11.93 -10.01
N GLN A 33 -8.36 11.91 -9.62
CA GLN A 33 -9.21 10.70 -9.65
C GLN A 33 -9.52 10.26 -11.10
N SER A 34 -9.78 11.22 -11.99
CA SER A 34 -10.07 10.99 -13.41
C SER A 34 -8.84 10.46 -14.16
N ASP A 35 -7.65 10.97 -13.85
CA ASP A 35 -6.37 10.44 -14.36
C ASP A 35 -6.18 8.98 -13.95
N ASN A 36 -6.55 8.62 -12.72
CA ASN A 36 -6.48 7.24 -12.25
C ASN A 36 -7.52 6.32 -12.91
N MET A 37 -8.68 6.87 -13.32
CA MET A 37 -9.70 6.16 -14.10
C MET A 37 -9.31 5.98 -15.58
N LEU A 38 -8.67 6.98 -16.18
CA LEU A 38 -8.14 6.93 -17.56
C LEU A 38 -6.87 6.06 -17.67
N ALA A 39 -6.09 5.96 -16.59
CA ALA A 39 -4.98 5.01 -16.47
C ALA A 39 -5.44 3.54 -16.55
N GLY A 40 -6.72 3.26 -16.30
CA GLY A 40 -7.34 1.93 -16.47
C GLY A 40 -7.41 1.42 -17.93
N ARG A 41 -7.10 2.27 -18.92
CA ARG A 41 -7.00 1.88 -20.34
C ARG A 41 -5.57 1.69 -20.85
N VAL A 42 -4.55 1.79 -19.98
CA VAL A 42 -3.18 1.50 -20.40
C VAL A 42 -3.06 -0.02 -20.59
N PRO A 43 -2.65 -0.50 -21.78
CA PRO A 43 -2.51 -1.93 -22.01
C PRO A 43 -1.48 -2.50 -21.02
N ALA A 44 -1.82 -3.59 -20.32
CA ALA A 44 -0.97 -4.21 -19.29
C ALA A 44 0.47 -4.48 -19.74
N ARG A 45 0.73 -4.59 -21.05
CA ARG A 45 2.09 -4.72 -21.62
C ARG A 45 2.94 -3.47 -21.49
N LEU A 46 2.35 -2.27 -21.47
CA LEU A 46 3.07 -1.01 -21.29
C LEU A 46 3.45 -0.79 -19.81
N GLU A 47 2.59 -1.20 -18.88
CA GLU A 47 2.81 -1.05 -17.44
C GLU A 47 4.02 -1.87 -16.94
N VAL A 48 4.30 -3.02 -17.56
CA VAL A 48 5.43 -3.92 -17.24
C VAL A 48 6.79 -3.29 -17.57
N ARG A 49 6.83 -2.32 -18.49
CA ARG A 49 8.05 -1.55 -18.79
C ARG A 49 8.25 -0.36 -17.87
N THR A 50 7.31 -0.06 -16.98
CA THR A 50 7.42 1.09 -16.08
C THR A 50 8.25 0.74 -14.85
N LEU A 51 9.20 1.61 -14.50
CA LEU A 51 10.05 1.47 -13.32
C LEU A 51 9.24 1.34 -12.01
N SER A 52 8.03 1.89 -11.96
CA SER A 52 7.12 1.77 -10.82
C SER A 52 6.72 0.32 -10.54
N LEU A 53 6.51 -0.50 -11.58
CA LEU A 53 6.09 -1.89 -11.42
C LEU A 53 7.24 -2.74 -10.87
N TRP A 54 8.45 -2.55 -11.38
CA TRP A 54 9.65 -3.20 -10.84
C TRP A 54 9.94 -2.78 -9.40
N LYS A 55 9.81 -1.50 -9.06
CA LYS A 55 9.88 -1.03 -7.67
C LYS A 55 8.85 -1.71 -6.78
N ALA A 56 7.62 -1.89 -7.27
CA ALA A 56 6.56 -2.56 -6.53
C ALA A 56 6.82 -4.07 -6.37
N VAL A 57 7.32 -4.76 -7.39
CA VAL A 57 7.71 -6.18 -7.33
C VAL A 57 8.82 -6.40 -6.31
N VAL A 58 9.86 -5.55 -6.31
CA VAL A 58 10.94 -5.62 -5.30
C VAL A 58 10.40 -5.32 -3.91
N ALA A 59 9.48 -4.36 -3.77
CA ALA A 59 8.81 -4.07 -2.51
C ALA A 59 8.01 -5.28 -1.98
N GLU A 60 7.25 -5.98 -2.83
CA GLU A 60 6.52 -7.20 -2.44
C GLU A 60 7.45 -8.33 -2.03
N CYS A 61 8.58 -8.49 -2.74
CA CYS A 61 9.61 -9.46 -2.38
C CYS A 61 10.21 -9.15 -0.99
N ALA A 62 10.65 -7.91 -0.78
CA ALA A 62 11.23 -7.47 0.48
C ALA A 62 10.24 -7.55 1.65
N ALA A 63 8.98 -7.15 1.42
CA ALA A 63 7.94 -7.24 2.43
C ALA A 63 7.64 -8.69 2.81
N SER A 64 7.55 -9.60 1.83
CA SER A 64 7.32 -11.03 2.08
C SER A 64 8.50 -11.69 2.78
N PHE A 65 9.74 -11.32 2.40
CA PHE A 65 10.96 -11.74 3.08
C PHE A 65 10.93 -11.35 4.55
N LEU A 66 10.73 -10.06 4.85
CA LEU A 66 10.71 -9.55 6.22
C LEU A 66 9.57 -10.17 7.04
N TYR A 67 8.40 -10.33 6.44
CA TYR A 67 7.25 -10.94 7.11
C TYR A 67 7.56 -12.38 7.55
N VAL A 68 8.06 -13.22 6.63
CA VAL A 68 8.40 -14.61 6.95
C VAL A 68 9.58 -14.68 7.92
N PHE A 69 10.58 -13.83 7.74
CA PHE A 69 11.73 -13.76 8.65
C PHE A 69 11.30 -13.47 10.11
N ILE A 70 10.45 -12.46 10.31
CA ILE A 70 9.97 -12.08 11.65
C ILE A 70 9.06 -13.16 12.25
N VAL A 71 8.10 -13.68 11.48
CA VAL A 71 7.11 -14.65 11.98
C VAL A 71 7.76 -15.99 12.29
N CYS A 72 8.55 -16.54 11.36
CA CYS A 72 9.24 -17.80 11.58
C CYS A 72 10.35 -17.65 12.64
N GLY A 73 11.02 -16.48 12.71
CA GLY A 73 11.99 -16.19 13.77
C GLY A 73 11.35 -16.12 15.16
N ALA A 74 10.17 -15.52 15.28
CA ALA A 74 9.40 -15.49 16.53
C ALA A 74 8.95 -16.89 16.96
N ALA A 75 8.58 -17.75 16.00
CA ALA A 75 8.22 -19.14 16.28
C ALA A 75 9.44 -19.99 16.70
N GLY A 76 10.60 -19.80 16.05
CA GLY A 76 11.83 -20.55 16.33
C GLY A 76 12.60 -20.06 17.56
N GLY A 77 12.44 -18.80 17.97
CA GLY A 77 13.11 -18.20 19.13
C GLY A 77 12.50 -18.57 20.49
N ALA A 78 11.41 -19.35 20.50
CA ALA A 78 10.82 -19.83 21.74
C ALA A 78 11.79 -20.75 22.49
N GLY A 79 12.22 -20.34 23.69
CA GLY A 79 13.15 -21.12 24.51
C GLY A 79 12.62 -22.49 24.90
N VAL A 80 13.54 -23.45 25.10
CA VAL A 80 13.20 -24.81 25.55
C VAL A 80 12.50 -24.73 26.91
N GLY A 81 11.26 -25.23 26.97
CA GLY A 81 10.40 -25.18 28.17
C GLY A 81 9.36 -24.06 28.18
N ALA A 82 9.28 -23.24 27.12
CA ALA A 82 8.20 -22.27 26.97
C ALA A 82 6.83 -22.97 26.84
N SER A 83 5.82 -22.43 27.53
CA SER A 83 4.44 -22.91 27.40
C SER A 83 3.92 -22.65 26.00
N ALA A 84 3.21 -23.62 25.41
CA ALA A 84 2.64 -23.52 24.07
C ALA A 84 1.78 -22.25 23.90
N SER A 85 1.05 -21.86 24.95
CA SER A 85 0.22 -20.66 24.97
C SER A 85 1.04 -19.37 24.81
N ALA A 86 2.23 -19.32 25.42
CA ALA A 86 3.12 -18.17 25.33
C ALA A 86 3.74 -18.03 23.93
N VAL A 87 4.13 -19.16 23.33
CA VAL A 87 4.67 -19.20 21.96
C VAL A 87 3.61 -18.77 20.94
N LEU A 88 2.37 -19.27 21.08
CA LEU A 88 1.26 -18.88 20.22
C LEU A 88 0.95 -17.38 20.34
N LEU A 89 0.91 -16.85 21.57
CA LEU A 89 0.66 -15.43 21.79
C LEU A 89 1.77 -14.54 21.21
N ALA A 90 3.04 -14.91 21.43
CA ALA A 90 4.18 -14.20 20.88
C ALA A 90 4.16 -14.20 19.35
N ASN A 91 3.89 -15.36 18.74
CA ASN A 91 3.80 -15.48 17.28
C ASN A 91 2.62 -14.68 16.71
N ALA A 92 1.46 -14.69 17.37
CA ALA A 92 0.30 -13.90 16.96
C ALA A 92 0.60 -12.40 17.00
N LEU A 93 1.18 -11.91 18.10
CA LEU A 93 1.59 -10.51 18.24
C LEU A 93 2.66 -10.13 17.21
N ALA A 94 3.68 -10.97 17.03
CA ALA A 94 4.73 -10.75 16.03
C ALA A 94 4.13 -10.66 14.62
N SER A 95 3.24 -11.58 14.23
CA SER A 95 2.59 -11.54 12.92
C SER A 95 1.71 -10.30 12.72
N GLY A 96 0.95 -9.89 13.74
CA GLY A 96 0.07 -8.73 13.68
C GLY A 96 0.86 -7.43 13.56
N CYS A 97 1.88 -7.26 14.41
CA CYS A 97 2.76 -6.10 14.35
C CYS A 97 3.56 -6.07 13.03
N ALA A 98 4.11 -7.20 12.60
CA ALA A 98 4.87 -7.27 11.35
C ALA A 98 4.01 -6.86 10.16
N ILE A 99 2.81 -7.42 9.99
CA ILE A 99 1.97 -7.07 8.84
C ILE A 99 1.46 -5.64 8.91
N ALA A 100 1.17 -5.10 10.10
CA ALA A 100 0.79 -3.69 10.27
C ALA A 100 1.92 -2.75 9.85
N THR A 101 3.14 -2.98 10.34
CA THR A 101 4.31 -2.16 9.99
C THR A 101 4.64 -2.27 8.51
N LEU A 102 4.67 -3.48 7.95
CA LEU A 102 4.97 -3.69 6.53
C LEU A 102 3.90 -3.06 5.65
N THR A 103 2.63 -3.13 6.04
CA THR A 103 1.55 -2.44 5.31
C THR A 103 1.76 -0.94 5.32
N LEU A 104 2.09 -0.33 6.47
CA LEU A 104 2.36 1.11 6.54
C LEU A 104 3.56 1.52 5.67
N CYS A 105 4.63 0.72 5.63
CA CYS A 105 5.82 1.01 4.83
C CYS A 105 5.60 0.81 3.33
N PHE A 106 4.93 -0.28 2.93
CA PHE A 106 4.87 -0.73 1.54
C PHE A 106 3.53 -0.42 0.84
N ALA A 107 2.51 0.06 1.55
CA ALA A 107 1.22 0.42 0.98
C ALA A 107 1.35 1.47 -0.15
N HIS A 108 2.17 2.50 0.05
CA HIS A 108 2.34 3.57 -0.94
C HIS A 108 3.20 3.14 -2.16
N ILE A 109 3.94 2.03 -2.05
CA ILE A 109 4.86 1.57 -3.11
C ILE A 109 4.20 0.50 -3.97
N SER A 110 3.61 -0.52 -3.33
CA SER A 110 3.04 -1.69 -4.03
C SER A 110 1.54 -1.89 -3.80
N GLY A 111 0.99 -1.30 -2.74
CA GLY A 111 -0.31 -1.68 -2.19
C GLY A 111 -0.23 -2.74 -1.08
N ALA A 112 0.99 -3.16 -0.72
CA ALA A 112 1.29 -4.12 0.35
C ALA A 112 0.38 -5.37 0.32
N HIS A 113 0.44 -6.13 -0.77
CA HIS A 113 -0.33 -7.37 -0.84
C HIS A 113 0.28 -8.42 0.10
N ILE A 114 1.61 -8.58 0.07
CA ILE A 114 2.44 -9.44 0.96
C ILE A 114 1.92 -10.90 0.99
N ASN A 115 1.04 -11.25 0.05
CA ASN A 115 0.27 -12.47 0.07
C ASN A 115 -0.24 -12.80 -1.35
N PRO A 116 0.03 -14.02 -1.83
CA PRO A 116 -0.39 -14.44 -3.16
C PRO A 116 -1.91 -14.53 -3.26
N CYS A 117 -2.60 -14.94 -2.19
CA CYS A 117 -4.05 -15.06 -2.15
C CYS A 117 -4.75 -13.68 -2.29
N VAL A 118 -4.20 -12.65 -1.64
CA VAL A 118 -4.68 -11.27 -1.75
C VAL A 118 -4.46 -10.74 -3.17
N SER A 119 -3.31 -11.04 -3.76
CA SER A 119 -2.97 -10.65 -5.14
C SER A 119 -3.92 -11.30 -6.16
N VAL A 120 -4.30 -12.56 -5.95
CA VAL A 120 -5.31 -13.27 -6.76
C VAL A 120 -6.70 -12.68 -6.55
N ALA A 121 -7.11 -12.40 -5.30
CA ALA A 121 -8.41 -11.81 -5.01
C ALA A 121 -8.59 -10.45 -5.72
N LEU A 122 -7.55 -9.62 -5.76
CA LEU A 122 -7.55 -8.35 -6.47
C LEU A 122 -7.56 -8.52 -8.00
N CYS A 123 -6.93 -9.58 -8.52
CA CYS A 123 -7.02 -9.95 -9.92
C CYS A 123 -8.46 -10.36 -10.32
N VAL A 124 -9.14 -11.16 -9.50
CA VAL A 124 -10.53 -11.59 -9.74
C VAL A 124 -11.48 -10.40 -9.74
N ARG A 125 -11.22 -9.40 -8.89
CA ARG A 125 -11.96 -8.12 -8.89
C ARG A 125 -11.61 -7.19 -10.05
N ARG A 126 -10.78 -7.62 -11.02
CA ARG A 126 -10.26 -6.83 -12.15
C ARG A 126 -9.60 -5.51 -11.73
N ARG A 127 -9.07 -5.44 -10.51
CA ARG A 127 -8.35 -4.27 -9.99
C ARG A 127 -6.88 -4.27 -10.39
N VAL A 128 -6.32 -5.44 -10.67
CA VAL A 128 -4.92 -5.65 -11.01
C VAL A 128 -4.84 -6.56 -12.24
N SER A 129 -3.91 -6.28 -13.16
CA SER A 129 -3.73 -7.11 -14.35
C SER A 129 -3.18 -8.51 -13.97
N PRO A 130 -3.64 -9.58 -14.63
CA PRO A 130 -3.23 -10.95 -14.29
C PRO A 130 -1.72 -11.17 -14.42
N LEU A 131 -1.05 -10.46 -15.33
CA LEU A 131 0.39 -10.54 -15.51
C LEU A 131 1.16 -9.87 -14.36
N ARG A 132 0.65 -8.74 -13.83
CA ARG A 132 1.20 -8.08 -12.64
C ARG A 132 1.00 -8.95 -11.40
N THR A 133 -0.16 -9.58 -11.27
CA THR A 133 -0.44 -10.55 -10.21
C THR A 133 0.53 -11.74 -10.25
N ALA A 134 0.82 -12.30 -11.42
CA ALA A 134 1.77 -13.41 -11.55
C ALA A 134 3.19 -13.01 -11.10
N LEU A 135 3.66 -11.82 -11.48
CA LEU A 135 4.96 -11.29 -11.03
C LEU A 135 5.00 -11.07 -9.51
N TYR A 136 3.91 -10.57 -8.93
CA TYR A 136 3.81 -10.38 -7.47
C TYR A 136 3.85 -11.72 -6.74
N ILE A 137 3.13 -12.74 -7.22
CA ILE A 137 3.16 -14.08 -6.63
C ILE A 137 4.57 -14.66 -6.67
N ALA A 138 5.26 -14.57 -7.82
CA ALA A 138 6.64 -15.05 -7.94
C ALA A 138 7.59 -14.33 -6.96
N ALA A 139 7.46 -13.01 -6.83
CA ALA A 139 8.25 -12.20 -5.90
C ALA A 139 7.94 -12.52 -4.43
N GLN A 140 6.67 -12.69 -4.07
CA GLN A 140 6.25 -13.05 -2.71
C GLN A 140 6.76 -14.44 -2.32
N CYS A 141 6.65 -15.42 -3.22
CA CYS A 141 7.20 -16.75 -3.02
C CYS A 141 8.73 -16.73 -2.89
N GLY A 142 9.42 -16.00 -3.77
CA GLY A 142 10.88 -15.84 -3.69
C GLY A 142 11.34 -15.20 -2.39
N GLY A 143 10.67 -14.11 -1.97
CA GLY A 143 10.93 -13.44 -0.70
C GLY A 143 10.67 -14.34 0.50
N ALA A 144 9.55 -15.07 0.52
CA ALA A 144 9.21 -16.01 1.58
C ALA A 144 10.26 -17.13 1.74
N ILE A 145 10.71 -17.72 0.62
CA ILE A 145 11.75 -18.76 0.62
C ILE A 145 13.07 -18.19 1.15
N ALA A 146 13.47 -17.00 0.69
CA ALA A 146 14.68 -16.35 1.18
C ALA A 146 14.59 -16.01 2.68
N GLY A 147 13.43 -15.59 3.17
CA GLY A 147 13.21 -15.27 4.58
C GLY A 147 13.29 -16.52 5.46
N ALA A 148 12.72 -17.63 5.01
CA ALA A 148 12.88 -18.91 5.68
C ALA A 148 14.34 -19.40 5.65
N ALA A 149 15.02 -19.31 4.49
CA ALA A 149 16.42 -19.70 4.35
C ALA A 149 17.34 -18.90 5.27
N ALA A 150 17.08 -17.60 5.46
CA ALA A 150 17.86 -16.73 6.35
C ALA A 150 17.71 -17.06 7.84
N ILE A 151 16.70 -17.85 8.23
CA ILE A 151 16.56 -18.35 9.61
C ILE A 151 17.36 -19.65 9.79
N TYR A 152 17.47 -20.46 8.74
CA TYR A 152 18.14 -21.76 8.80
C TYR A 152 19.65 -21.71 8.52
N GLY A 153 20.09 -20.76 7.69
CA GLY A 153 21.51 -20.57 7.33
C GLY A 153 22.27 -19.74 8.35
#